data_AF-A0A4Y9SAH1-F1
#
_entry.id   AF-A0A4Y9SAH1-F1
#
_cell.length_a   1.000
_cell.length_b   1.000
_cell.length_c   1.000
_cell.angle_alpha   90.00
_cell.angle_beta   90.00
_cell.angle_gamma   90.00
#
_symmetry.space_group_name_H-M   'P 1'
#
loop_
_entity.id
_entity.type
_entity.pdbx_description
1 polymer ?
#
loop_
_entity_poly.entity_id
_entity_poly.type
_entity_poly.pdbx_seq_one_letter_code
_entity_poly.pdbx_strand_id
1 'polypeptide(L)'
;MAPKTERFEMRIEDTQLEQIDRWAEQQADQPTRAEAIRRLVNIGLSNVNDKSVHFSDGEKMLMLMMGDVYKALKIKDGEMEPDFLAQVIYGGHYWAPKWEMNGVFHGHVDDPEEVKYVVDVLDMWTFMEVAYAKLSVEDKARITREVGSWQTDVRFSGFDGNEEGSQMGIAQFLVDKMRRFSQFKGRSLNSHCSTVGRYRRMYQLFEPMRRTLVGMDLSADQLITLLKV
;
A
#
# COMPACT_ATOMS: atom_id res chain seq x y z
N MET A 1 -12.73 44.34 9.09
CA MET A 1 -12.19 43.40 8.08
C MET A 1 -12.48 43.98 6.72
N ALA A 2 -11.49 44.07 5.83
CA ALA A 2 -11.74 44.47 4.44
C ALA A 2 -12.71 43.47 3.79
N PRO A 3 -13.65 43.92 2.95
CA PRO A 3 -14.54 43.00 2.23
C PRO A 3 -13.67 42.03 1.41
N LYS A 4 -13.86 40.73 1.62
CA LYS A 4 -13.16 39.72 0.84
C LYS A 4 -13.72 39.76 -0.58
N THR A 5 -12.92 40.16 -1.54
CA THR A 5 -13.27 40.08 -2.96
C THR A 5 -13.35 38.61 -3.36
N GLU A 6 -14.49 38.17 -3.90
CA GLU A 6 -14.71 36.78 -4.31
C GLU A 6 -13.91 36.37 -5.56
N ARG A 7 -13.50 37.35 -6.37
CA ARG A 7 -12.78 37.15 -7.61
C ARG A 7 -11.30 37.42 -7.40
N PHE A 8 -10.48 36.45 -7.79
CA PHE A 8 -9.03 36.58 -7.88
C PHE A 8 -8.56 36.03 -9.22
N GLU A 9 -7.50 36.62 -9.76
CA GLU A 9 -6.85 36.13 -10.97
C GLU A 9 -5.57 35.39 -10.58
N MET A 10 -5.35 34.22 -11.16
CA MET A 10 -4.21 33.36 -10.88
C MET A 10 -3.54 32.96 -12.19
N ARG A 11 -2.22 33.07 -12.23
CA ARG A 11 -1.40 32.53 -13.33
C ARG A 11 -1.02 31.10 -12.98
N ILE A 12 -1.22 30.19 -13.93
CA ILE A 12 -0.94 28.76 -13.80
C ILE A 12 -0.10 28.37 -15.01
N GLU A 13 0.88 27.49 -14.82
CA GLU A 13 1.70 26.98 -15.93
C GLU A 13 0.86 26.06 -16.85
N ASP A 14 1.19 26.04 -18.14
CA ASP A 14 0.45 25.27 -19.14
C ASP A 14 0.40 23.77 -18.81
N THR A 15 1.49 23.22 -18.28
CA THR A 15 1.59 21.82 -17.84
C THR A 15 0.65 21.49 -16.68
N GLN A 16 0.42 22.45 -15.77
CA GLN A 16 -0.52 22.29 -14.67
C GLN A 16 -1.97 22.43 -15.14
N LEU A 17 -2.24 23.30 -16.13
CA LEU A 17 -3.56 23.39 -16.75
C LEU A 17 -3.96 22.08 -17.43
N GLU A 18 -3.03 21.44 -18.14
CA GLU A 18 -3.26 20.12 -18.77
C GLU A 18 -3.55 19.01 -17.74
N GLN A 19 -2.95 19.09 -16.54
CA GLN A 19 -3.26 18.15 -15.45
C GLN A 19 -4.67 18.37 -14.89
N ILE A 20 -5.08 19.63 -14.70
CA ILE A 20 -6.41 20.00 -14.23
C ILE A 20 -7.48 19.55 -15.23
N ASP A 21 -7.24 19.74 -16.53
CA ASP A 21 -8.17 19.35 -17.57
C ASP A 21 -8.36 17.82 -17.63
N ARG A 22 -7.26 17.06 -17.59
CA ARG A 22 -7.33 15.58 -17.52
C ARG A 22 -8.09 15.10 -16.29
N TRP A 23 -7.91 15.75 -15.14
CA TRP A 23 -8.65 15.41 -13.92
C TRP A 23 -10.16 15.70 -14.08
N ALA A 24 -10.52 16.82 -14.71
CA ALA A 24 -11.91 17.19 -14.96
C ALA A 24 -12.60 16.22 -15.92
N GLU A 25 -11.91 15.77 -16.97
CA GLU A 25 -12.42 14.79 -17.94
C GLU A 25 -12.75 13.42 -17.30
N GLN A 26 -12.07 13.07 -16.21
CA GLN A 26 -12.31 11.84 -15.45
C GLN A 26 -13.53 11.93 -14.53
N GLN A 27 -14.09 13.12 -14.30
CA GLN A 27 -15.28 13.28 -13.46
C GLN A 27 -16.55 13.01 -14.26
N ALA A 28 -17.55 12.40 -13.62
CA ALA A 28 -18.81 12.05 -14.25
C ALA A 28 -19.59 13.26 -14.80
N ASP A 29 -19.42 14.44 -14.19
CA ASP A 29 -20.08 15.68 -14.57
C ASP A 29 -19.23 16.60 -15.47
N GLN A 30 -17.99 16.22 -15.76
CA GLN A 30 -17.04 16.97 -16.60
C GLN A 30 -17.03 18.49 -16.28
N PRO A 31 -16.63 18.88 -15.07
CA PRO A 31 -16.78 20.25 -14.59
C PRO A 31 -15.95 21.23 -15.43
N THR A 32 -16.40 22.49 -15.47
CA THR A 32 -15.60 23.57 -16.06
C THR A 32 -14.26 23.70 -15.33
N ARG A 33 -13.23 24.22 -16.01
CA ARG A 33 -11.90 24.39 -15.42
C ARG A 33 -11.92 25.20 -14.11
N ALA A 34 -12.75 26.24 -14.03
CA ALA A 34 -12.90 27.03 -12.80
C ALA A 34 -13.49 26.20 -11.65
N GLU A 35 -14.48 25.35 -11.94
CA GLU A 35 -15.09 24.45 -10.96
C GLU A 35 -14.14 23.30 -10.58
N ALA A 36 -13.37 22.77 -11.52
CA ALA A 36 -12.32 21.80 -11.25
C ALA A 36 -11.25 22.39 -10.31
N ILE A 37 -10.76 23.60 -10.58
CA ILE A 37 -9.81 24.31 -9.70
C ILE A 37 -10.44 24.52 -8.31
N ARG A 38 -11.69 24.96 -8.22
CA ARG A 38 -12.38 25.13 -6.93
C ARG A 38 -12.44 23.82 -6.14
N ARG A 39 -12.80 22.71 -6.79
CA ARG A 39 -12.85 21.38 -6.17
C ARG A 39 -11.47 20.92 -5.72
N LEU A 40 -10.45 21.07 -6.55
CA LEU A 40 -9.07 20.70 -6.23
C LEU A 40 -8.51 21.56 -5.08
N VAL A 41 -8.81 22.86 -5.04
CA VAL A 41 -8.48 23.72 -3.91
C VAL A 41 -9.22 23.28 -2.65
N ASN A 42 -10.50 22.94 -2.73
CA ASN A 42 -11.24 22.41 -1.58
C ASN A 42 -10.66 21.08 -1.09
N ILE A 43 -10.28 20.17 -2.00
CA ILE A 43 -9.60 18.91 -1.68
C ILE A 43 -8.24 19.21 -1.00
N GLY A 44 -7.46 20.12 -1.56
CA GLY A 44 -6.19 20.55 -1.01
C GLY A 44 -6.34 21.17 0.38
N LEU A 45 -7.31 22.05 0.58
CA LEU A 45 -7.60 22.68 1.87
C LEU A 45 -8.16 21.68 2.89
N SER A 46 -8.93 20.68 2.46
CA SER A 46 -9.34 19.57 3.33
C SER A 46 -8.17 18.70 3.75
N ASN A 47 -7.15 18.55 2.88
CA ASN A 47 -5.90 17.87 3.20
C ASN A 47 -4.95 18.73 4.06
N VAL A 48 -4.98 20.07 3.97
CA VAL A 48 -4.22 20.97 4.85
C VAL A 48 -4.71 20.89 6.31
N ASN A 49 -5.93 20.41 6.54
CA ASN A 49 -6.46 20.10 7.87
C ASN A 49 -6.00 18.71 8.38
N ASP A 50 -4.77 18.32 8.09
CA ASP A 50 -4.21 17.02 8.48
C ASP A 50 -4.15 16.78 10.01
N LYS A 51 -4.52 17.76 10.82
CA LYS A 51 -4.59 17.63 12.29
C LYS A 51 -5.96 17.22 12.82
N SER A 52 -7.01 17.18 12.00
CA SER A 52 -8.36 16.79 12.41
C SER A 52 -9.10 15.99 11.35
N VAL A 53 -10.12 15.24 11.78
CA VAL A 53 -11.09 14.61 10.89
C VAL A 53 -12.20 15.60 10.51
N HIS A 54 -12.81 15.40 9.35
CA HIS A 54 -13.97 16.17 8.94
C HIS A 54 -15.15 15.21 8.72
N PHE A 55 -16.28 15.51 9.35
CA PHE A 55 -17.55 14.80 9.14
C PHE A 55 -18.59 15.79 8.64
N SER A 56 -19.28 15.44 7.56
CA SER A 56 -20.49 16.12 7.11
C SER A 56 -21.62 15.98 8.14
N ASP A 57 -22.63 16.85 8.07
CA ASP A 57 -23.76 16.77 9.00
C ASP A 57 -24.54 15.46 8.87
N GLY A 58 -24.61 14.89 7.66
CA GLY A 58 -25.17 13.56 7.41
C GLY A 58 -24.38 12.46 8.11
N GLU A 59 -23.04 12.48 8.02
CA GLU A 59 -22.18 11.50 8.69
C GLU A 59 -22.30 11.60 10.22
N LYS A 60 -22.37 12.82 10.77
CA LYS A 60 -22.60 13.01 12.22
C LYS A 60 -23.92 12.38 12.67
N MET A 61 -25.01 12.59 11.93
CA MET A 61 -26.30 11.95 12.25
C MET A 61 -26.20 10.43 12.17
N LEU A 62 -25.59 9.88 11.12
CA LEU A 62 -25.41 8.44 10.96
C LEU A 62 -24.59 7.82 12.10
N MET A 63 -23.50 8.47 12.53
CA MET A 63 -22.67 8.00 13.64
C MET A 63 -23.43 7.99 14.97
N LEU A 64 -24.20 9.03 15.27
CA LEU A 64 -25.02 9.10 16.48
C LEU A 64 -26.11 8.02 16.48
N MET A 65 -26.80 7.83 15.36
CA MET A 65 -27.80 6.76 15.20
C MET A 65 -27.17 5.37 15.34
N MET A 66 -25.96 5.17 14.80
CA MET A 66 -25.24 3.91 14.97
C MET A 66 -24.87 3.67 16.44
N GLY A 67 -24.51 4.72 17.18
CA GLY A 67 -24.32 4.66 18.63
C GLY A 67 -25.57 4.20 19.37
N ASP A 68 -26.74 4.70 18.99
CA ASP A 68 -28.02 4.24 19.56
C ASP A 68 -28.31 2.77 19.24
N VAL A 69 -27.99 2.32 18.01
CA VAL A 69 -28.09 0.90 17.62
C VAL A 69 -27.15 0.03 18.44
N TYR A 70 -25.89 0.44 18.64
CA TYR A 70 -24.92 -0.26 19.49
C TYR A 70 -25.44 -0.44 20.92
N LYS A 71 -26.01 0.64 21.49
CA LYS A 71 -26.62 0.63 22.83
C LYS A 71 -27.84 -0.29 22.89
N ALA A 72 -28.73 -0.21 21.91
CA ALA A 72 -29.94 -1.03 21.85
C ALA A 72 -29.63 -2.53 21.75
N LEU A 73 -28.62 -2.87 20.93
CA LEU A 73 -28.14 -4.24 20.76
C LEU A 73 -27.22 -4.73 21.88
N LYS A 74 -26.82 -3.84 22.80
CA LYS A 74 -25.92 -4.13 23.93
C LYS A 74 -24.60 -4.78 23.50
N ILE A 75 -24.02 -4.27 22.42
CA ILE A 75 -22.70 -4.71 21.93
C ILE A 75 -21.65 -4.33 22.98
N LYS A 76 -20.92 -5.33 23.51
CA LYS A 76 -19.90 -5.13 24.56
C LYS A 76 -18.47 -5.25 24.07
N ASP A 77 -18.25 -6.05 23.02
CA ASP A 77 -16.94 -6.36 22.46
C ASP A 77 -16.79 -5.78 21.04
N GLY A 78 -17.37 -4.58 20.83
CA GLY A 78 -17.22 -3.87 19.56
C GLY A 78 -15.81 -3.29 19.44
N GLU A 79 -15.24 -3.32 18.24
CA GLU A 79 -13.95 -2.66 17.96
C GLU A 79 -14.06 -1.14 17.90
N MET A 80 -15.29 -0.61 17.86
CA MET A 80 -15.59 0.81 17.77
C MET A 80 -16.08 1.34 19.11
N GLU A 81 -15.80 2.62 19.37
CA GLU A 81 -16.20 3.35 20.58
C GLU A 81 -17.20 4.47 20.22
N PRO A 82 -18.52 4.16 20.08
CA PRO A 82 -19.51 5.14 19.63
C PRO A 82 -19.68 6.31 20.60
N ASP A 83 -19.52 6.08 21.91
CA ASP A 83 -19.63 7.14 22.91
C ASP A 83 -18.49 8.16 22.80
N PHE A 84 -17.28 7.71 22.46
CA PHE A 84 -16.16 8.60 22.15
C PHE A 84 -16.47 9.47 20.92
N LEU A 85 -16.95 8.86 19.82
CA LEU A 85 -17.30 9.60 18.60
C LEU A 85 -18.44 10.60 18.84
N ALA A 86 -19.43 10.26 19.67
CA ALA A 86 -20.49 11.18 20.05
C ALA A 86 -19.93 12.40 20.81
N GLN A 87 -19.00 12.20 21.76
CA GLN A 87 -18.35 13.30 22.47
C GLN A 87 -17.50 14.18 21.55
N VAL A 88 -16.81 13.58 20.57
CA VAL A 88 -16.09 14.32 19.52
C VAL A 88 -17.03 15.24 18.74
N ILE A 89 -18.20 14.74 18.35
CA ILE A 89 -19.20 15.50 17.59
C ILE A 89 -19.81 16.63 18.43
N TYR A 90 -20.29 16.31 19.64
CA TYR A 90 -20.94 17.31 20.51
C TYR A 90 -19.98 18.38 21.01
N GLY A 91 -18.73 18.03 21.30
CA GLY A 91 -17.70 18.94 21.82
C GLY A 91 -16.86 19.63 20.75
N GLY A 92 -16.98 19.24 19.48
CA GLY A 92 -16.15 19.76 18.38
C GLY A 92 -14.69 19.32 18.45
N HIS A 93 -14.38 18.21 19.11
CA HIS A 93 -13.02 17.70 19.33
C HIS A 93 -12.48 16.89 18.15
N TYR A 94 -12.63 17.39 16.93
CA TYR A 94 -12.31 16.66 15.70
C TYR A 94 -10.82 16.31 15.51
N TRP A 95 -9.94 16.78 16.37
CA TRP A 95 -8.54 16.35 16.39
C TRP A 95 -8.35 14.98 17.08
N ALA A 96 -9.24 14.62 18.02
CA ALA A 96 -9.06 13.46 18.89
C ALA A 96 -9.09 12.11 18.15
N PRO A 97 -9.93 11.89 17.12
CA PRO A 97 -9.92 10.62 16.39
C PRO A 97 -8.58 10.30 15.71
N LYS A 98 -7.83 11.31 15.25
CA LYS A 98 -6.49 11.08 14.70
C LYS A 98 -5.48 10.61 15.76
N TRP A 99 -5.73 10.89 17.03
CA TRP A 99 -4.85 10.52 18.14
C TRP A 99 -5.23 9.15 18.70
N GLU A 100 -6.53 8.94 18.98
CA GLU A 100 -7.03 7.73 19.62
C GLU A 100 -7.26 6.59 18.62
N MET A 101 -7.69 6.91 17.40
CA MET A 101 -8.05 5.94 16.37
C MET A 101 -7.06 6.00 15.20
N ASN A 102 -5.76 6.05 15.50
CA ASN A 102 -4.70 6.15 14.50
C ASN A 102 -4.77 5.02 13.45
N GLY A 103 -5.20 3.81 13.82
CA GLY A 103 -5.38 2.69 12.89
C GLY A 103 -6.47 2.91 11.83
N VAL A 104 -7.39 3.86 12.05
CA VAL A 104 -8.44 4.22 11.08
C VAL A 104 -8.11 5.55 10.40
N PHE A 105 -7.59 6.53 11.15
CA PHE A 105 -7.32 7.88 10.67
C PHE A 105 -5.80 8.17 10.55
N HIS A 106 -5.01 7.22 10.06
CA HIS A 106 -3.55 7.37 9.89
C HIS A 106 -3.15 8.21 8.67
N GLY A 107 -4.05 8.45 7.71
CA GLY A 107 -3.72 9.16 6.46
C GLY A 107 -2.78 8.41 5.50
N HIS A 108 -2.18 7.30 5.94
CA HIS A 108 -1.45 6.36 5.08
C HIS A 108 -2.40 5.58 4.16
N VAL A 109 -2.02 5.42 2.90
CA VAL A 109 -2.65 4.50 1.95
C VAL A 109 -1.51 3.88 1.15
N ASP A 110 -1.56 2.56 0.94
CA ASP A 110 -0.53 1.87 0.15
C ASP A 110 -0.53 2.39 -1.30
N ASP A 111 0.67 2.64 -1.84
CA ASP A 111 0.85 2.99 -3.25
C ASP A 111 0.53 1.77 -4.13
N PRO A 112 -0.40 1.86 -5.10
CA PRO A 112 -0.69 0.76 -6.01
C PRO A 112 0.54 0.18 -6.73
N GLU A 113 1.53 1.01 -7.07
CA GLU A 113 2.77 0.54 -7.72
C GLU A 113 3.64 -0.25 -6.75
N GLU A 114 3.62 0.11 -5.47
CA GLU A 114 4.30 -0.63 -4.41
C GLU A 114 3.63 -1.98 -4.16
N VAL A 115 2.29 -2.01 -4.11
CA VAL A 115 1.51 -3.25 -4.01
C VAL A 115 1.83 -4.18 -5.18
N LYS A 116 1.83 -3.65 -6.41
CA LYS A 116 2.21 -4.39 -7.61
C LYS A 116 3.64 -4.94 -7.48
N TYR A 117 4.59 -4.12 -7.07
CA TYR A 117 5.98 -4.52 -6.86
C TYR A 117 6.11 -5.68 -5.86
N VAL A 118 5.43 -5.60 -4.71
CA VAL A 118 5.47 -6.67 -3.71
C VAL A 118 4.88 -7.97 -4.27
N VAL A 119 3.76 -7.90 -5.00
CA VAL A 119 3.16 -9.06 -5.67
C VAL A 119 4.13 -9.68 -6.67
N ASP A 120 4.80 -8.86 -7.48
CA ASP A 120 5.79 -9.29 -8.47
C ASP A 120 7.00 -9.99 -7.81
N VAL A 121 7.47 -9.46 -6.66
CA VAL A 121 8.55 -10.07 -5.87
C VAL A 121 8.11 -11.41 -5.27
N LEU A 122 6.92 -11.48 -4.65
CA LEU A 122 6.42 -12.73 -4.07
C LEU A 122 6.20 -13.80 -5.14
N ASP A 123 5.70 -13.42 -6.32
CA ASP A 123 5.55 -14.33 -7.46
C ASP A 123 6.90 -14.86 -7.94
N MET A 124 7.87 -13.97 -8.21
CA MET A 124 9.23 -14.38 -8.57
C MET A 124 9.83 -15.37 -7.58
N TRP A 125 9.77 -15.06 -6.28
CA TRP A 125 10.29 -15.95 -5.24
C TRP A 125 9.57 -17.29 -5.15
N THR A 126 8.27 -17.32 -5.51
CA THR A 126 7.51 -18.57 -5.60
C THR A 126 8.09 -19.48 -6.68
N PHE A 127 8.33 -18.94 -7.88
CA PHE A 127 8.96 -19.69 -8.97
C PHE A 127 10.37 -20.17 -8.58
N MET A 128 11.15 -19.31 -7.93
CA MET A 128 12.50 -19.65 -7.52
C MET A 128 12.55 -20.77 -6.48
N GLU A 129 11.74 -20.69 -5.42
CA GLU A 129 11.71 -21.72 -4.36
C GLU A 129 11.19 -23.06 -4.88
N VAL A 130 10.14 -23.04 -5.73
CA VAL A 130 9.57 -24.26 -6.33
C VAL A 130 10.58 -24.93 -7.26
N ALA A 131 11.24 -24.16 -8.12
CA ALA A 131 12.27 -24.67 -9.02
C ALA A 131 13.45 -25.25 -8.24
N TYR A 132 13.97 -24.50 -7.26
CA TYR A 132 15.10 -24.93 -6.45
C TYR A 132 14.79 -26.21 -5.68
N ALA A 133 13.59 -26.37 -5.13
CA ALA A 133 13.19 -27.58 -4.41
C ALA A 133 13.33 -28.86 -5.27
N LYS A 134 12.99 -28.76 -6.56
CA LYS A 134 13.00 -29.87 -7.54
C LYS A 134 14.38 -30.18 -8.13
N LEU A 135 15.38 -29.32 -7.94
CA LEU A 135 16.73 -29.54 -8.48
C LEU A 135 17.45 -30.72 -7.82
N SER A 136 18.37 -31.32 -8.60
CA SER A 136 19.28 -32.35 -8.15
C SER A 136 20.28 -31.82 -7.10
N VAL A 137 20.92 -32.73 -6.38
CA VAL A 137 21.95 -32.36 -5.38
C VAL A 137 23.15 -31.69 -6.07
N GLU A 138 23.48 -32.15 -7.28
CA GLU A 138 24.55 -31.62 -8.11
C GLU A 138 24.28 -30.17 -8.52
N ASP A 139 23.05 -29.86 -8.94
CA ASP A 139 22.66 -28.51 -9.33
C ASP A 139 22.57 -27.56 -8.13
N LYS A 140 22.07 -28.03 -6.99
CA LYS A 140 22.07 -27.24 -5.74
C LYS A 140 23.49 -26.90 -5.30
N ALA A 141 24.42 -27.86 -5.37
CA ALA A 141 25.83 -27.63 -5.09
C ALA A 141 26.49 -26.67 -6.09
N ARG A 142 26.08 -26.72 -7.37
CA ARG A 142 26.53 -25.76 -8.40
C ARG A 142 26.09 -24.34 -8.07
N ILE A 143 24.82 -24.14 -7.72
CA ILE A 143 24.27 -22.83 -7.32
C ILE A 143 25.07 -22.26 -6.15
N THR A 144 25.28 -23.04 -5.09
CA THR A 144 26.06 -22.59 -3.91
C THR A 144 27.48 -22.17 -4.29
N ARG A 145 28.15 -22.93 -5.17
CA ARG A 145 29.51 -22.62 -5.63
C ARG A 145 29.59 -21.33 -6.44
N GLU A 146 28.59 -21.08 -7.28
CA GLU A 146 28.59 -19.96 -8.22
C GLU A 146 28.06 -18.65 -7.64
N VAL A 147 27.04 -18.72 -6.78
CA VAL A 147 26.41 -17.53 -6.16
C VAL A 147 27.19 -17.08 -4.91
N GLY A 148 27.84 -18.00 -4.22
CA GLY A 148 28.52 -17.75 -2.95
C GLY A 148 27.73 -18.24 -1.74
N SER A 149 28.43 -18.40 -0.62
CA SER A 149 27.91 -19.02 0.62
C SER A 149 26.87 -18.18 1.38
N TRP A 150 26.63 -16.93 0.99
CA TRP A 150 25.63 -16.07 1.63
C TRP A 150 24.19 -16.45 1.26
N GLN A 151 23.99 -17.30 0.24
CA GLN A 151 22.65 -17.74 -0.19
C GLN A 151 22.64 -19.21 -0.58
N THR A 152 23.03 -20.04 0.38
CA THR A 152 23.03 -21.51 0.27
C THR A 152 21.61 -22.08 0.17
N ASP A 153 20.62 -21.39 0.75
CA ASP A 153 19.20 -21.71 0.63
C ASP A 153 18.54 -20.65 -0.26
N VAL A 154 18.05 -21.05 -1.43
CA VAL A 154 17.33 -20.16 -2.35
C VAL A 154 15.94 -19.93 -1.77
N ARG A 155 15.87 -18.98 -0.84
CA ARG A 155 14.71 -18.71 -0.02
C ARG A 155 14.44 -17.21 0.08
N PHE A 156 13.17 -16.85 0.07
CA PHE A 156 12.71 -15.49 0.29
C PHE A 156 12.93 -15.07 1.75
N SER A 157 13.77 -14.05 1.93
CA SER A 157 14.12 -13.50 3.25
C SER A 157 13.13 -12.45 3.75
N GLY A 158 12.30 -11.88 2.87
CA GLY A 158 11.42 -10.77 3.22
C GLY A 158 12.02 -9.41 2.89
N PHE A 159 11.52 -8.37 3.55
CA PHE A 159 11.94 -6.97 3.40
C PHE A 159 12.51 -6.43 4.71
N ASP A 160 13.27 -5.35 4.68
CA ASP A 160 13.82 -4.74 5.89
C ASP A 160 12.71 -4.09 6.73
N GLY A 161 12.48 -4.57 7.96
CA GLY A 161 11.45 -3.99 8.82
C GLY A 161 11.71 -2.54 9.24
N ASN A 162 12.94 -2.02 9.08
CA ASN A 162 13.27 -0.64 9.46
C ASN A 162 13.13 0.34 8.30
N GLU A 163 13.64 -0.02 7.12
CA GLU A 163 13.73 0.86 5.94
C GLU A 163 12.70 0.52 4.85
N GLU A 164 12.13 -0.69 4.88
CA GLU A 164 11.22 -1.25 3.86
C GLU A 164 9.88 -1.69 4.50
N GLY A 165 9.45 -0.94 5.52
CA GLY A 165 8.27 -1.26 6.34
C GLY A 165 6.97 -1.35 5.54
N SER A 166 6.78 -0.49 4.54
CA SER A 166 5.62 -0.53 3.63
C SER A 166 5.57 -1.84 2.83
N GLN A 167 6.69 -2.23 2.20
CA GLN A 167 6.74 -3.48 1.44
C GLN A 167 6.53 -4.70 2.33
N MET A 168 7.12 -4.69 3.53
CA MET A 168 6.93 -5.74 4.54
C MET A 168 5.46 -5.84 4.98
N GLY A 169 4.82 -4.71 5.26
CA GLY A 169 3.41 -4.64 5.66
C GLY A 169 2.47 -5.18 4.58
N ILE A 170 2.68 -4.78 3.33
CA ILE A 170 1.93 -5.30 2.17
C ILE A 170 2.12 -6.81 2.04
N ALA A 171 3.36 -7.31 2.16
CA ALA A 171 3.66 -8.73 2.05
C ALA A 171 2.96 -9.55 3.15
N GLN A 172 3.00 -9.07 4.40
CA GLN A 172 2.29 -9.69 5.52
C GLN A 172 0.78 -9.67 5.31
N PHE A 173 0.21 -8.57 4.81
CA PHE A 173 -1.21 -8.47 4.54
C PHE A 173 -1.65 -9.47 3.45
N LEU A 174 -0.90 -9.58 2.35
CA LEU A 174 -1.13 -10.54 1.28
C LEU A 174 -1.07 -11.99 1.79
N VAL A 175 -0.06 -12.32 2.60
CA VAL A 175 0.18 -13.68 3.08
C VAL A 175 -0.77 -14.09 4.19
N ASP A 176 -0.86 -13.29 5.25
CA ASP A 176 -1.55 -13.70 6.47
C ASP A 176 -3.04 -13.35 6.47
N LYS A 177 -3.41 -12.20 5.90
CA LYS A 177 -4.81 -11.71 5.89
C LYS A 177 -5.56 -12.17 4.64
N MET A 178 -4.97 -11.98 3.46
CA MET A 178 -5.59 -12.38 2.19
C MET A 178 -5.37 -13.86 1.83
N ARG A 179 -4.48 -14.56 2.54
CA ARG A 179 -4.14 -15.98 2.30
C ARG A 179 -3.61 -16.24 0.88
N ARG A 180 -3.00 -15.24 0.25
CA ARG A 180 -2.25 -15.38 -1.01
C ARG A 180 -0.82 -15.81 -0.68
N PHE A 181 -0.11 -16.40 -1.64
CA PHE A 181 1.28 -16.84 -1.44
C PHE A 181 1.51 -17.63 -0.13
N SER A 182 0.61 -18.57 0.16
CA SER A 182 0.53 -19.28 1.44
C SER A 182 1.78 -20.09 1.80
N GLN A 183 2.64 -20.40 0.83
CA GLN A 183 3.98 -20.98 1.03
C GLN A 183 4.90 -20.12 1.89
N PHE A 184 4.63 -18.81 2.00
CA PHE A 184 5.37 -17.88 2.84
C PHE A 184 4.76 -17.69 4.23
N LYS A 185 3.60 -18.30 4.51
CA LYS A 185 2.90 -18.16 5.80
C LYS A 185 3.75 -18.67 6.95
N GLY A 186 3.73 -17.94 8.07
CA GLY A 186 4.48 -18.27 9.29
C GLY A 186 5.98 -18.02 9.21
N ARG A 187 6.46 -17.35 8.15
CA ARG A 187 7.84 -16.85 8.05
C ARG A 187 7.93 -15.45 8.65
N SER A 188 9.15 -15.04 9.05
CA SER A 188 9.42 -13.70 9.60
C SER A 188 9.04 -12.58 8.62
N LEU A 189 9.36 -12.76 7.32
CA LEU A 189 9.28 -11.74 6.28
C LEU A 189 10.07 -10.45 6.59
N ASN A 190 10.86 -10.43 7.65
CA ASN A 190 11.83 -9.41 7.95
C ASN A 190 13.24 -9.90 7.60
N SER A 191 13.86 -9.28 6.61
CA SER A 191 15.21 -9.63 6.14
C SER A 191 16.32 -9.10 7.05
N HIS A 192 16.02 -8.12 7.91
CA HIS A 192 17.00 -7.36 8.71
C HIS A 192 18.10 -6.65 7.89
N CYS A 193 17.91 -6.52 6.58
CA CYS A 193 18.79 -5.79 5.67
C CYS A 193 18.01 -5.35 4.42
N SER A 194 18.39 -4.22 3.82
CA SER A 194 17.69 -3.74 2.61
C SER A 194 17.76 -4.74 1.46
N THR A 195 16.60 -5.03 0.87
CA THR A 195 16.41 -6.00 -0.21
C THR A 195 15.83 -5.41 -1.49
N VAL A 196 15.14 -4.27 -1.41
CA VAL A 196 14.34 -3.70 -2.51
C VAL A 196 15.20 -3.49 -3.76
N GLY A 197 16.39 -2.89 -3.61
CA GLY A 197 17.30 -2.65 -4.72
C GLY A 197 17.72 -3.94 -5.42
N ARG A 198 17.96 -5.00 -4.66
CA ARG A 198 18.32 -6.32 -5.19
C ARG A 198 17.13 -6.98 -5.89
N TYR A 199 15.98 -7.04 -5.22
CA TYR A 199 14.77 -7.65 -5.78
C TYR A 199 14.29 -6.95 -7.05
N ARG A 200 14.47 -5.63 -7.18
CA ARG A 200 14.21 -4.92 -8.45
C ARG A 200 15.10 -5.42 -9.59
N ARG A 201 16.41 -5.58 -9.36
CA ARG A 201 17.35 -6.11 -10.37
C ARG A 201 17.02 -7.57 -10.72
N MET A 202 16.69 -8.39 -9.73
CA MET A 202 16.25 -9.76 -9.94
C MET A 202 15.00 -9.79 -10.83
N TYR A 203 13.99 -8.97 -10.50
CA TYR A 203 12.72 -8.96 -11.22
C TYR A 203 12.88 -8.52 -12.68
N GLN A 204 13.76 -7.55 -12.97
CA GLN A 204 14.07 -7.14 -14.35
C GLN A 204 14.58 -8.29 -15.22
N LEU A 205 15.33 -9.23 -14.63
CA LEU A 205 15.81 -10.43 -15.31
C LEU A 205 14.73 -11.53 -15.35
N PHE A 206 13.93 -11.64 -14.30
CA PHE A 206 12.89 -12.66 -14.19
C PHE A 206 11.70 -12.41 -15.10
N GLU A 207 11.23 -11.16 -15.24
CA GLU A 207 10.04 -10.83 -16.04
C GLU A 207 10.07 -11.42 -17.47
N PRO A 208 11.15 -11.26 -18.27
CA PRO A 208 11.21 -11.90 -19.59
C PRO A 208 11.29 -13.43 -19.52
N MET A 209 11.93 -14.00 -18.49
CA MET A 209 11.98 -15.46 -18.29
C MET A 209 10.60 -16.02 -17.96
N ARG A 210 9.81 -15.33 -17.15
CA ARG A 210 8.46 -15.77 -16.73
C ARG A 210 7.55 -16.08 -17.91
N ARG A 211 7.68 -15.32 -19.00
CA ARG A 211 6.88 -15.51 -20.24
C ARG A 211 7.14 -16.85 -20.93
N THR A 212 8.29 -17.48 -20.69
CA THR A 212 8.67 -18.76 -21.29
C THR A 212 8.42 -19.96 -20.37
N LEU A 213 8.04 -19.74 -19.10
CA LEU A 213 7.86 -20.78 -18.08
C LEU A 213 6.46 -21.44 -18.09
N VAL A 214 5.76 -21.45 -19.23
CA VAL A 214 4.42 -22.08 -19.31
C VAL A 214 4.58 -23.61 -19.19
N GLY A 215 4.30 -24.14 -17.99
CA GLY A 215 4.44 -25.57 -17.68
C GLY A 215 5.87 -26.03 -17.42
N MET A 216 6.83 -25.12 -17.23
CA MET A 216 8.23 -25.42 -16.94
C MET A 216 8.71 -24.67 -15.69
N ASP A 217 9.64 -25.27 -14.95
CA ASP A 217 10.31 -24.62 -13.82
C ASP A 217 11.58 -23.89 -14.27
N LEU A 218 12.08 -22.95 -13.46
CA LEU A 218 13.37 -22.30 -13.71
C LEU A 218 14.52 -23.33 -13.70
N SER A 219 15.44 -23.21 -14.66
CA SER A 219 16.66 -24.02 -14.67
C SER A 219 17.67 -23.55 -13.63
N ALA A 220 18.66 -24.39 -13.32
CA ALA A 220 19.77 -24.00 -12.44
C ALA A 220 20.52 -22.77 -12.98
N ASP A 221 20.71 -22.64 -14.30
CA ASP A 221 21.37 -21.47 -14.89
C ASP A 221 20.54 -20.18 -14.69
N GLN A 222 19.23 -20.26 -14.89
CA GLN A 222 18.34 -19.12 -14.67
C GLN A 222 18.34 -18.70 -13.20
N LEU A 223 18.30 -19.64 -12.26
CA LEU A 223 18.42 -19.33 -10.83
C LEU A 223 19.76 -18.66 -10.50
N ILE A 224 20.87 -19.15 -11.06
CA ILE A 224 22.19 -18.54 -10.86
C ILE A 224 22.21 -17.11 -11.41
N THR A 225 21.63 -16.88 -12.59
CA THR A 225 21.51 -15.54 -13.18
C THR A 225 20.73 -14.59 -12.27
N LEU A 226 19.59 -15.03 -11.73
CA LEU A 226 18.79 -14.21 -10.81
C LEU A 226 19.50 -13.93 -9.49
N LEU A 227 20.26 -14.88 -8.96
CA LEU A 227 20.87 -14.76 -7.63
C LEU A 227 22.16 -13.93 -7.61
N LYS A 228 22.84 -13.76 -8.75
CA LYS A 228 24.13 -13.04 -8.87
C LYS A 228 24.03 -11.51 -8.97
N VAL A 229 22.83 -10.92 -8.95
CA VAL A 229 22.60 -9.46 -9.05
C VAL A 229 22.78 -8.68 -7.75
#